data_AF-A0A5J4T5Y5-F1
#
_entry.id   AF-A0A5J4T5Y5-F1
#
_cell.length_a   1.000
_cell.length_b   1.000
_cell.length_c   1.000
_cell.angle_alpha   90.00
_cell.angle_beta   90.00
_cell.angle_gamma   90.00
#
_symmetry.space_group_name_H-M   'P 1'
#
loop_
_entity.id
_entity.type
_entity.pdbx_description
1 polymer ?
#
loop_
_entity_poly.entity_id
_entity_poly.type
_entity_poly.pdbx_seq_one_letter_code
_entity_poly.pdbx_strand_id
1 'polypeptide(L)'
;MGPIDADRLMYKNIVDSNCIEQDILPKDNINDAIEYLKNNEVPQIEGLYEALFKRETLRHCSVYVSDKNNSKIISAANVGIQHENIDPKELQQLVDFAYEYDQSNKVMVLFASYLLYERIHLHEDGNGRMGRVLFLENIYQLSDTFVPLSTALRYNKQVKQLMNEVFKSIGFGEIMKKRQIKCGDAAIYRVEIQEIDLNKFYEIINDNQRTKQQYYTLDLDDNTSKLIVKLLNMIR
;
A
#
# COMPACT_ATOMS: atom_id res chain seq x y z
N MET A 1 -5.49 9.04 33.88
CA MET A 1 -5.97 8.76 32.51
C MET A 1 -7.10 7.76 32.66
N GLY A 2 -8.31 8.08 32.19
CA GLY A 2 -9.38 7.07 32.13
C GLY A 2 -9.02 5.96 31.15
N PRO A 3 -9.68 4.79 31.20
CA PRO A 3 -9.47 3.74 30.22
C PRO A 3 -9.69 4.34 28.82
N ILE A 4 -8.68 4.19 27.95
CA ILE A 4 -8.77 4.60 26.55
C ILE A 4 -9.85 3.71 25.93
N ASP A 5 -10.88 4.34 25.36
CA ASP A 5 -11.91 3.65 24.59
C ASP A 5 -11.24 3.13 23.30
N ALA A 6 -10.87 1.84 23.31
CA ALA A 6 -10.19 1.18 22.21
C ALA A 6 -11.04 1.26 20.94
N ASP A 7 -12.34 0.97 21.02
CA ASP A 7 -13.24 1.01 19.86
C ASP A 7 -13.24 2.40 19.22
N ARG A 8 -13.27 3.47 20.04
CA ARG A 8 -13.15 4.85 19.53
C ARG A 8 -11.80 5.14 18.90
N LEU A 9 -10.70 4.60 19.43
CA LEU A 9 -9.36 4.79 18.87
C LEU A 9 -9.19 4.03 17.55
N MET A 10 -9.65 2.78 17.46
CA MET A 10 -9.60 1.99 16.23
C MET A 10 -10.45 2.64 15.14
N TYR A 11 -11.66 3.10 15.50
CA TYR A 11 -12.51 3.87 14.60
C TYR A 11 -11.78 5.10 14.06
N LYS A 12 -11.11 5.86 14.93
CA LYS A 12 -10.32 7.01 14.52
C LYS A 12 -9.19 6.62 13.57
N ASN A 13 -8.47 5.53 13.82
CA ASN A 13 -7.37 5.07 12.97
C ASN A 13 -7.87 4.77 11.55
N ILE A 14 -8.96 4.01 11.42
CA ILE A 14 -9.56 3.69 10.11
C ILE A 14 -10.08 4.96 9.40
N VAL A 15 -10.68 5.89 10.14
CA VAL A 15 -11.13 7.18 9.57
C VAL A 15 -9.97 8.07 9.13
N ASP A 16 -8.89 8.14 9.90
CA ASP A 16 -7.68 8.88 9.52
C ASP A 16 -7.05 8.27 8.25
N SER A 17 -7.13 6.95 8.11
CA SER A 17 -6.75 6.21 6.90
C SER A 17 -7.57 6.65 5.68
N ASN A 18 -8.89 6.84 5.82
CA ASN A 18 -9.72 7.36 4.73
C ASN A 18 -9.34 8.79 4.31
N CYS A 19 -8.83 9.62 5.23
CA CYS A 19 -8.48 11.01 4.93
C CYS A 19 -7.24 11.16 4.03
N ILE A 20 -6.45 10.10 3.88
CA ILE A 20 -5.27 10.06 3.00
C ILE A 20 -5.53 9.26 1.70
N GLU A 21 -6.70 8.65 1.58
CA GLU A 21 -7.16 7.90 0.39
C GLU A 21 -8.28 8.69 -0.33
N GLN A 22 -8.68 8.23 -1.52
CA GLN A 22 -9.71 8.91 -2.32
C GLN A 22 -11.14 8.59 -1.86
N ASP A 23 -11.36 7.41 -1.28
CA ASP A 23 -12.69 6.91 -0.91
C ASP A 23 -12.91 6.86 0.61
N ILE A 24 -14.09 7.29 1.04
CA ILE A 24 -14.52 7.26 2.44
C ILE A 24 -15.31 5.98 2.69
N LEU A 25 -14.84 5.14 3.62
CA LEU A 25 -15.58 3.96 4.05
C LEU A 25 -16.84 4.36 4.84
N PRO A 26 -18.00 3.72 4.57
CA PRO A 26 -19.20 3.91 5.38
C PRO A 26 -18.94 3.59 6.85
N LYS A 27 -19.60 4.33 7.75
CA LYS A 27 -19.49 4.12 9.21
C LYS A 27 -19.77 2.66 9.61
N ASP A 28 -20.78 2.04 9.00
CA ASP A 28 -21.18 0.67 9.34
C ASP A 28 -20.09 -0.33 8.97
N ASN A 29 -19.42 -0.17 7.81
CA ASN A 29 -18.26 -0.99 7.44
C ASN A 29 -17.11 -0.84 8.43
N ILE A 30 -16.85 0.38 8.92
CA ILE A 30 -15.81 0.61 9.92
C ILE A 30 -16.16 -0.11 11.24
N ASN A 31 -17.43 -0.04 11.67
CA ASN A 31 -17.89 -0.74 12.87
C ASN A 31 -17.80 -2.26 12.72
N ASP A 32 -18.19 -2.80 11.56
CA ASP A 32 -18.10 -4.23 11.27
C ASP A 32 -16.64 -4.71 11.31
N ALA A 33 -15.71 -3.92 10.75
CA ALA A 33 -14.29 -4.22 10.81
C ALA A 33 -13.74 -4.17 12.24
N ILE A 34 -14.17 -3.20 13.06
CA ILE A 34 -13.81 -3.12 14.48
C ILE A 34 -14.29 -4.37 15.23
N GLU A 35 -15.55 -4.75 15.02
CA GLU A 35 -16.12 -5.93 15.67
C GLU A 35 -15.42 -7.21 15.19
N TYR A 36 -15.07 -7.29 13.90
CA TYR A 36 -14.24 -8.38 13.38
C TYR A 36 -12.88 -8.45 14.10
N LEU A 37 -12.15 -7.34 14.18
CA LEU A 37 -10.82 -7.29 14.80
C LEU A 37 -10.83 -7.64 16.29
N LYS A 38 -11.90 -7.28 17.02
CA LYS A 38 -12.05 -7.63 18.45
C LYS A 38 -12.20 -9.13 18.67
N ASN A 39 -12.84 -9.81 17.72
CA ASN A 39 -13.18 -11.22 17.84
C ASN A 39 -12.12 -12.15 17.22
N ASN A 40 -11.02 -11.60 16.67
CA ASN A 40 -9.96 -12.38 16.03
C ASN A 40 -8.59 -11.95 16.56
N GLU A 41 -7.86 -12.90 17.15
CA GLU A 41 -6.49 -12.66 17.62
C GLU A 41 -5.53 -12.37 16.45
N VAL A 42 -5.61 -13.20 15.40
CA VAL A 42 -4.95 -12.97 14.12
C VAL A 42 -6.02 -12.80 13.05
N PRO A 43 -6.17 -11.60 12.46
CA PRO A 43 -7.20 -11.35 11.44
C PRO A 43 -6.89 -12.12 10.15
N GLN A 44 -7.93 -12.71 9.55
CA GLN A 44 -7.83 -13.25 8.20
C GLN A 44 -7.99 -12.11 7.18
N ILE A 45 -7.14 -12.08 6.15
CA ILE A 45 -7.15 -11.02 5.13
C ILE A 45 -8.53 -10.92 4.48
N GLU A 46 -9.10 -12.04 4.07
CA GLU A 46 -10.41 -12.09 3.41
C GLU A 46 -11.52 -11.55 4.31
N GLY A 47 -11.64 -12.05 5.54
CA GLY A 47 -12.71 -11.64 6.45
C GLY A 47 -12.65 -10.16 6.83
N LEU A 48 -11.44 -9.63 7.09
CA LEU A 48 -11.29 -8.20 7.41
C LEU A 48 -11.53 -7.32 6.18
N TYR A 49 -11.08 -7.74 4.99
CA TYR A 49 -11.30 -6.99 3.76
C TYR A 49 -12.80 -6.94 3.39
N GLU A 50 -13.51 -8.06 3.51
CA GLU A 50 -14.96 -8.11 3.33
C GLU A 50 -15.69 -7.22 4.33
N ALA A 51 -15.28 -7.20 5.60
CA ALA A 51 -15.87 -6.32 6.61
C ALA A 51 -15.72 -4.83 6.24
N LEU A 52 -14.53 -4.42 5.77
CA LEU A 52 -14.22 -3.04 5.39
C LEU A 52 -14.87 -2.61 4.07
N PHE A 53 -14.85 -3.47 3.05
CA PHE A 53 -15.14 -3.06 1.67
C PHE A 53 -16.39 -3.70 1.06
N LYS A 54 -16.95 -4.76 1.68
CA LYS A 54 -18.15 -5.48 1.19
C LYS A 54 -18.03 -5.94 -0.27
N ARG A 55 -16.84 -6.37 -0.69
CA ARG A 55 -16.51 -6.79 -2.05
C ARG A 55 -15.47 -7.92 -2.03
N GLU A 56 -15.30 -8.57 -3.18
CA GLU A 56 -14.32 -9.66 -3.34
C GLU A 56 -12.90 -9.20 -2.98
N THR A 57 -12.20 -10.08 -2.26
CA THR A 57 -10.86 -9.80 -1.72
C THR A 57 -9.80 -9.76 -2.81
N LEU A 58 -9.77 -10.74 -3.71
CA LEU A 58 -8.75 -10.84 -4.74
C LEU A 58 -9.22 -10.18 -6.02
N ARG A 59 -8.33 -9.45 -6.67
CA ARG A 59 -8.59 -8.92 -8.01
C ARG A 59 -8.44 -10.00 -9.08
N HIS A 60 -9.10 -9.78 -10.21
CA HIS A 60 -9.03 -10.64 -11.40
C HIS A 60 -8.37 -9.94 -12.60
N CYS A 61 -7.59 -8.88 -12.33
CA CYS A 61 -6.94 -8.07 -13.36
C CYS A 61 -5.60 -7.53 -12.86
N SER A 62 -4.75 -7.08 -13.78
CA SER A 62 -3.53 -6.34 -13.44
C SER A 62 -3.86 -4.94 -12.94
N VAL A 63 -3.16 -4.49 -11.90
CA VAL A 63 -3.34 -3.16 -11.30
C VAL A 63 -2.00 -2.47 -11.16
N TYR A 64 -2.03 -1.14 -11.15
CA TYR A 64 -0.86 -0.31 -10.90
C TYR A 64 -1.25 0.91 -10.07
N VAL A 65 -0.30 1.42 -9.30
CA VAL A 65 -0.43 2.67 -8.55
C VAL A 65 0.04 3.79 -9.47
N SER A 66 -0.85 4.69 -9.85
CA SER A 66 -0.49 5.85 -10.67
C SER A 66 0.55 6.74 -9.95
N ASP A 67 1.54 7.23 -10.69
CA ASP A 67 2.46 8.29 -10.26
C ASP A 67 2.27 9.54 -11.13
N LYS A 68 3.37 10.24 -11.47
CA LYS A 68 3.41 11.49 -12.21
C LYS A 68 2.89 11.37 -13.65
N ASN A 69 1.57 11.44 -13.78
CA ASN A 69 0.91 11.54 -15.06
C ASN A 69 0.73 13.02 -15.44
N ASN A 70 1.15 13.37 -16.65
CA ASN A 70 0.90 14.70 -17.22
C ASN A 70 0.92 14.63 -18.75
N SER A 71 0.83 15.80 -19.39
CA SER A 71 0.92 15.92 -20.85
C SER A 71 2.28 15.52 -21.45
N LYS A 72 3.19 14.84 -20.74
CA LYS A 72 4.49 14.36 -21.24
C LYS A 72 4.86 12.94 -20.83
N ILE A 73 4.28 12.38 -19.76
CA ILE A 73 4.67 11.10 -19.18
C ILE A 73 3.42 10.40 -18.63
N ILE A 74 3.37 9.08 -18.81
CA ILE A 74 2.51 8.18 -18.02
C ILE A 74 3.44 7.32 -17.18
N SER A 75 3.15 7.18 -15.89
CA SER A 75 3.97 6.42 -14.96
C SER A 75 3.14 5.70 -13.91
N ALA A 76 3.58 4.50 -13.58
CA ALA A 76 3.18 3.76 -12.39
C ALA A 76 4.28 3.88 -11.34
N ALA A 77 3.93 4.21 -10.10
CA ALA A 77 4.83 4.10 -8.95
C ALA A 77 5.08 2.64 -8.59
N ASN A 78 4.09 1.78 -8.79
CA ASN A 78 4.17 0.35 -8.58
C ASN A 78 3.25 -0.38 -9.56
N VAL A 79 3.67 -1.56 -10.00
CA VAL A 79 2.85 -2.51 -10.74
C VAL A 79 2.63 -3.72 -9.85
N GLY A 80 1.37 -4.03 -9.55
CA GLY A 80 1.02 -5.19 -8.74
C GLY A 80 1.43 -6.51 -9.42
N ILE A 81 1.50 -7.58 -8.64
CA ILE A 81 1.79 -8.91 -9.20
C ILE A 81 0.72 -9.32 -10.23
N GLN A 82 1.02 -10.19 -11.19
CA GLN A 82 -0.05 -10.79 -11.99
C GLN A 82 -1.05 -11.52 -11.08
N HIS A 83 -2.35 -11.37 -11.32
CA HIS A 83 -3.39 -11.84 -10.40
C HIS A 83 -3.40 -13.36 -10.26
N GLU A 84 -3.02 -14.07 -11.31
CA GLU A 84 -2.85 -15.52 -11.38
C GLU A 84 -1.72 -16.03 -10.46
N ASN A 85 -0.79 -15.15 -10.09
CA ASN A 85 0.35 -15.47 -9.22
C ASN A 85 0.12 -15.03 -7.77
N ILE A 86 -1.05 -14.46 -7.44
CA ILE A 86 -1.43 -14.17 -6.06
C ILE A 86 -1.75 -15.50 -5.36
N ASP A 87 -1.07 -15.77 -4.25
CA ASP A 87 -1.35 -16.92 -3.41
C ASP A 87 -1.90 -16.43 -2.06
N PRO A 88 -3.21 -16.57 -1.81
CA PRO A 88 -3.84 -16.13 -0.57
C PRO A 88 -3.21 -16.77 0.67
N LYS A 89 -2.71 -18.00 0.55
CA LYS A 89 -2.11 -18.71 1.67
C LYS A 89 -0.77 -18.11 2.07
N GLU A 90 0.07 -17.77 1.10
CA GLU A 90 1.36 -17.12 1.39
C GLU A 90 1.16 -15.71 1.97
N LEU A 91 0.13 -14.99 1.51
CA LEU A 91 -0.23 -13.69 2.08
C LEU A 91 -0.74 -13.82 3.51
N GLN A 92 -1.56 -14.82 3.81
CA GLN A 92 -2.00 -15.06 5.18
C GLN A 92 -0.83 -15.48 6.08
N GLN A 93 0.10 -16.30 5.58
CA GLN A 93 1.33 -16.66 6.31
C GLN A 93 2.19 -15.44 6.66
N LEU A 94 2.18 -14.38 5.83
CA LEU A 94 2.83 -13.11 6.17
C LEU A 94 2.17 -12.42 7.37
N VAL A 95 0.84 -12.46 7.45
CA VAL A 95 0.08 -11.93 8.60
C VAL A 95 0.38 -12.75 9.84
N ASP A 96 0.25 -14.07 9.74
CA ASP A 96 0.49 -14.99 10.86
C ASP A 96 1.92 -14.80 11.41
N PHE A 97 2.92 -14.76 10.54
CA PHE A 97 4.31 -14.50 10.91
C PHE A 97 4.48 -13.16 11.64
N ALA A 98 3.88 -12.08 11.15
CA ALA A 98 4.05 -10.75 11.74
C ALA A 98 3.41 -10.65 13.13
N TYR A 99 2.31 -11.35 13.35
CA TYR A 99 1.58 -11.38 14.62
C TYR A 99 2.30 -12.22 15.68
N GLU A 100 2.80 -13.40 15.29
CA GLU A 100 3.57 -14.32 16.15
C GLU A 100 4.97 -13.78 16.50
N TYR A 101 5.49 -12.82 15.73
CA TYR A 101 6.82 -12.25 15.97
C TYR A 101 6.88 -11.49 17.31
N ASP A 102 7.79 -11.88 18.19
CA ASP A 102 7.90 -11.38 19.58
C ASP A 102 9.25 -10.73 19.92
N GLN A 103 10.14 -10.56 18.94
CA GLN A 103 11.46 -9.97 19.15
C GLN A 103 11.42 -8.43 19.22
N SER A 104 12.49 -7.82 19.72
CA SER A 104 12.58 -6.37 19.99
C SER A 104 12.45 -5.47 18.75
N ASN A 105 12.65 -6.02 17.56
CA ASN A 105 12.49 -5.36 16.27
C ASN A 105 11.11 -5.60 15.63
N LYS A 106 10.09 -6.04 16.38
CA LYS A 106 8.72 -6.31 15.88
C LYS A 106 8.16 -5.20 15.00
N VAL A 107 8.31 -3.94 15.41
CA VAL A 107 7.82 -2.79 14.64
C VAL A 107 8.46 -2.71 13.25
N MET A 108 9.74 -3.04 13.13
CA MET A 108 10.42 -3.08 11.83
C MET A 108 9.89 -4.22 10.96
N VAL A 109 9.62 -5.38 11.56
CA VAL A 109 9.01 -6.54 10.87
C VAL A 109 7.61 -6.18 10.37
N LEU A 110 6.77 -5.60 11.23
CA LEU A 110 5.42 -5.12 10.85
C LEU A 110 5.47 -4.11 9.71
N PHE A 111 6.40 -3.16 9.77
CA PHE A 111 6.57 -2.18 8.69
C PHE A 111 7.05 -2.85 7.39
N ALA A 112 7.98 -3.79 7.46
CA ALA A 112 8.42 -4.55 6.28
C ALA A 112 7.29 -5.40 5.68
N SER A 113 6.46 -6.03 6.52
CA SER A 113 5.26 -6.76 6.08
C SER A 113 4.26 -5.84 5.38
N TYR A 114 4.04 -4.63 5.92
CA TYR A 114 3.23 -3.61 5.25
C TYR A 114 3.78 -3.23 3.87
N LEU A 115 5.09 -2.97 3.78
CA LEU A 115 5.73 -2.63 2.51
C LEU A 115 5.63 -3.76 1.48
N LEU A 116 5.77 -5.00 1.92
CA LEU A 116 5.62 -6.18 1.08
C LEU A 116 4.18 -6.32 0.57
N TYR A 117 3.21 -6.14 1.46
CA TYR A 117 1.78 -6.16 1.12
C TYR A 117 1.43 -5.10 0.06
N GLU A 118 1.90 -3.86 0.26
CA GLU A 118 1.71 -2.75 -0.68
C GLU A 118 2.34 -3.01 -2.05
N ARG A 119 3.52 -3.64 -2.07
CA ARG A 119 4.20 -4.02 -3.30
C ARG A 119 3.42 -5.07 -4.07
N ILE A 120 2.93 -6.11 -3.40
CA ILE A 120 2.16 -7.21 -4.01
C ILE A 120 0.85 -6.67 -4.60
N HIS A 121 0.17 -5.78 -3.86
CA HIS A 121 -1.02 -5.07 -4.32
C HIS A 121 -2.14 -6.04 -4.77
N LEU A 122 -2.62 -6.88 -3.85
CA LEU A 122 -3.54 -7.97 -4.17
C LEU A 122 -4.98 -7.54 -4.46
N HIS A 123 -5.41 -6.40 -3.91
CA HIS A 123 -6.77 -5.90 -4.09
C HIS A 123 -6.84 -4.95 -5.28
N GLU A 124 -8.04 -4.79 -5.83
CA GLU A 124 -8.31 -3.75 -6.83
C GLU A 124 -8.14 -2.35 -6.23
N ASP A 125 -8.57 -2.17 -4.98
CA ASP A 125 -8.41 -0.94 -4.20
C ASP A 125 -8.36 -1.27 -2.70
N GLY A 126 -7.82 -0.36 -1.89
CA GLY A 126 -7.82 -0.49 -0.43
C GLY A 126 -6.58 -1.17 0.13
N ASN A 127 -5.60 -1.54 -0.70
CA ASN A 127 -4.32 -2.13 -0.27
C ASN A 127 -3.66 -1.32 0.86
N GLY A 128 -3.53 -0.01 0.68
CA GLY A 128 -2.92 0.88 1.67
C GLY A 128 -3.64 0.84 3.02
N ARG A 129 -4.97 0.92 3.00
CA ARG A 129 -5.82 0.85 4.20
C ARG A 129 -5.69 -0.50 4.88
N MET A 130 -5.82 -1.57 4.11
CA MET A 130 -5.76 -2.94 4.60
C MET A 130 -4.40 -3.26 5.22
N GLY A 131 -3.31 -2.93 4.53
CA GLY A 131 -1.95 -3.15 5.04
C GLY A 131 -1.66 -2.35 6.31
N ARG A 132 -2.11 -1.09 6.39
CA ARG A 132 -1.96 -0.29 7.63
C ARG A 132 -2.75 -0.88 8.78
N VAL A 133 -4.01 -1.27 8.56
CA VAL A 133 -4.85 -1.89 9.61
C VAL A 133 -4.23 -3.20 10.07
N LEU A 134 -3.84 -4.09 9.15
CA LEU A 134 -3.24 -5.38 9.49
C LEU A 134 -1.94 -5.25 10.27
N PHE A 135 -1.03 -4.37 9.84
CA PHE A 135 0.34 -4.41 10.35
C PHE A 135 0.72 -3.25 11.27
N LEU A 136 0.05 -2.11 11.20
CA LEU A 136 0.53 -0.88 11.85
C LEU A 136 -0.49 -0.20 12.76
N GLU A 137 -1.78 -0.49 12.63
CA GLU A 137 -2.85 0.32 13.24
C GLU A 137 -3.89 -0.48 14.04
N ASN A 138 -3.81 -1.82 14.04
CA ASN A 138 -4.70 -2.67 14.86
C ASN A 138 -4.32 -2.62 16.35
N ILE A 139 -4.97 -1.72 17.07
CA ILE A 139 -4.71 -1.45 18.49
C ILE A 139 -5.06 -2.62 19.43
N TYR A 140 -5.88 -3.58 18.99
CA TYR A 140 -6.28 -4.72 19.83
C TYR A 140 -5.14 -5.71 20.01
N GLN A 141 -4.16 -5.68 19.10
CA GLN A 141 -3.07 -6.64 19.03
C GLN A 141 -1.69 -5.95 19.02
N LEU A 142 -1.63 -4.70 18.55
CA LEU A 142 -0.41 -3.90 18.45
C LEU A 142 -0.45 -2.82 19.54
N SER A 143 0.04 -3.17 20.74
CA SER A 143 -0.09 -2.34 21.95
C SER A 143 0.99 -1.27 22.13
N ASP A 144 1.82 -1.01 21.12
CA ASP A 144 2.91 -0.05 21.25
C ASP A 144 2.46 1.41 21.03
N THR A 145 3.11 2.33 21.76
CA THR A 145 2.82 3.77 21.89
C THR A 145 3.06 4.62 20.64
N PHE A 146 2.88 4.09 19.44
CA PHE A 146 3.12 4.82 18.20
C PHE A 146 1.91 5.65 17.78
N VAL A 147 2.19 6.80 17.16
CA VAL A 147 1.19 7.53 16.39
C VAL A 147 0.82 6.68 15.17
N PRO A 148 -0.46 6.35 14.94
CA PRO A 148 -0.89 5.62 13.76
C PRO A 148 -0.33 6.23 12.48
N LEU A 149 0.16 5.41 11.56
CA LEU A 149 0.84 5.89 10.36
C LEU A 149 -0.09 6.81 9.54
N SER A 150 -1.37 6.48 9.44
CA SER A 150 -2.38 7.31 8.77
C SER A 150 -2.49 8.71 9.38
N THR A 151 -2.52 8.81 10.72
CA THR A 151 -2.51 10.10 11.42
C THR A 151 -1.24 10.87 11.11
N ALA A 152 -0.07 10.23 11.16
CA ALA A 152 1.20 10.87 10.85
C ALA A 152 1.28 11.35 9.38
N LEU A 153 0.84 10.54 8.43
CA LEU A 153 0.79 10.87 7.00
C LEU A 153 -0.16 12.05 6.71
N ARG A 154 -1.27 12.13 7.45
CA ARG A 154 -2.26 13.22 7.32
C ARG A 154 -1.70 14.56 7.77
N TYR A 155 -1.01 14.60 8.90
CA TYR A 155 -0.64 15.86 9.56
C TYR A 155 0.84 16.24 9.41
N ASN A 156 1.72 15.31 9.03
CA ASN A 156 3.14 15.55 8.93
C ASN A 156 3.66 15.40 7.48
N LYS A 157 3.90 16.54 6.83
CA LYS A 157 4.42 16.62 5.46
C LYS A 157 5.77 15.90 5.30
N GLN A 158 6.62 15.93 6.31
CA GLN A 158 7.93 15.26 6.27
C GLN A 158 7.77 13.74 6.33
N VAL A 159 6.85 13.22 7.14
CA VAL A 159 6.51 11.78 7.16
C VAL A 159 5.98 11.35 5.79
N LYS A 160 5.09 12.14 5.17
CA LYS A 160 4.61 11.87 3.81
C LYS A 160 5.73 11.84 2.77
N GLN A 161 6.69 12.76 2.86
CA GLN A 161 7.86 12.78 1.97
C GLN A 161 8.73 11.54 2.15
N LEU A 162 9.05 11.18 3.39
CA LEU A 162 9.82 9.97 3.69
C LEU A 162 9.12 8.71 3.21
N MET A 163 7.81 8.58 3.44
CA MET A 163 7.04 7.43 2.97
C MET A 163 7.08 7.30 1.44
N ASN A 164 6.97 8.41 0.71
CA ASN A 164 7.10 8.43 -0.75
C ASN A 164 8.51 8.03 -1.21
N GLU A 165 9.56 8.36 -0.46
CA GLU A 165 10.94 7.93 -0.77
C GLU A 165 11.12 6.44 -0.53
N VAL A 166 10.58 5.90 0.58
CA VAL A 166 10.56 4.46 0.85
C VAL A 166 9.83 3.74 -0.28
N PHE A 167 8.62 4.15 -0.65
CA PHE A 167 7.87 3.51 -1.73
C PHE A 167 8.59 3.51 -3.08
N LYS A 168 9.29 4.59 -3.43
CA LYS A 168 10.09 4.64 -4.66
C LYS A 168 11.24 3.63 -4.68
N SER A 169 11.80 3.30 -3.53
CA SER A 169 12.88 2.32 -3.44
C SER A 169 12.41 0.87 -3.55
N ILE A 170 11.14 0.61 -3.24
CA ILE A 170 10.60 -0.76 -3.23
C ILE A 170 9.63 -1.04 -4.38
N GLY A 171 9.05 -0.02 -5.01
CA GLY A 171 8.03 -0.16 -6.04
C GLY A 171 8.59 -0.67 -7.36
N PHE A 172 7.79 -1.46 -8.07
CA PHE A 172 8.07 -1.85 -9.46
C PHE A 172 7.54 -0.79 -10.42
N GLY A 173 8.10 0.41 -10.33
CA GLY A 173 7.65 1.54 -11.14
C GLY A 173 7.92 1.33 -12.63
N GLU A 174 6.99 1.80 -13.45
CA GLU A 174 7.10 1.82 -14.91
C GLU A 174 6.88 3.24 -15.41
N ILE A 175 7.69 3.69 -16.36
CA ILE A 175 7.60 5.05 -16.92
C ILE A 175 7.65 4.97 -18.44
N MET A 176 6.58 5.45 -19.08
CA MET A 176 6.55 5.63 -20.52
C MET A 176 6.59 7.11 -20.87
N LYS A 177 7.62 7.51 -21.62
CA LYS A 177 7.72 8.84 -22.23
C LYS A 177 6.97 8.84 -23.56
N LYS A 178 6.29 9.95 -23.85
CA LYS A 178 5.59 10.13 -25.13
C LYS A 178 6.49 10.07 -26.35
N ARG A 179 5.90 9.67 -27.47
CA ARG A 179 6.51 9.80 -28.80
C ARG A 179 6.78 11.27 -29.11
N GLN A 180 8.00 11.55 -29.58
CA GLN A 180 8.35 12.85 -30.16
C GLN A 180 8.32 12.70 -31.68
N ILE A 181 7.61 13.59 -32.36
CA ILE A 181 7.62 13.64 -33.83
C ILE A 181 8.53 14.80 -34.23
N LYS A 182 9.60 14.50 -34.96
CA LYS A 182 10.40 15.51 -35.65
C LYS A 182 9.78 15.75 -37.02
N CYS A 183 9.34 16.98 -37.28
CA CYS A 183 8.86 17.37 -38.60
C CYS A 183 9.89 18.33 -39.22
N GLY A 184 10.47 17.96 -40.37
CA GLY A 184 11.32 18.82 -41.20
C GLY A 184 12.28 19.74 -40.41
N ASP A 185 12.33 21.01 -40.80
CA ASP A 185 13.28 21.99 -40.25
C ASP A 185 12.99 22.33 -38.77
N ALA A 186 13.60 21.54 -37.89
CA ALA A 186 13.87 21.79 -36.47
C ALA A 186 12.70 21.91 -35.47
N ALA A 187 11.44 21.72 -35.87
CA ALA A 187 10.32 21.71 -34.92
C ALA A 187 10.08 20.31 -34.33
N ILE A 188 10.30 20.15 -33.01
CA ILE A 188 9.90 18.95 -32.26
C ILE A 188 8.48 19.16 -31.74
N TYR A 189 7.51 18.45 -32.33
CA TYR A 189 6.14 18.43 -31.83
C TYR A 189 5.99 17.30 -30.80
N ARG A 190 5.51 17.66 -29.61
CA ARG A 190 5.10 16.69 -28.58
C ARG A 190 3.60 16.50 -28.68
N VAL A 191 3.18 15.29 -29.03
CA VAL A 191 1.76 14.94 -29.15
C VAL A 191 1.16 14.75 -27.75
N GLU A 192 -0.12 15.06 -27.57
CA GLU A 192 -0.84 14.72 -26.33
C GLU A 192 -0.91 13.20 -26.12
N ILE A 193 -1.28 12.74 -24.90
CA ILE A 193 -1.45 11.30 -24.68
C ILE A 193 -2.65 10.91 -25.53
N GLN A 194 -2.43 10.06 -26.52
CA GLN A 194 -3.53 9.48 -27.27
C GLN A 194 -3.87 8.12 -26.67
N GLU A 195 -5.08 7.65 -26.96
CA GLU A 195 -5.56 6.33 -26.54
C GLU A 195 -4.56 5.21 -26.90
N ILE A 196 -3.89 5.31 -28.04
CA ILE A 196 -2.87 4.34 -28.47
C ILE A 196 -1.62 4.32 -27.57
N ASP A 197 -1.28 5.43 -26.92
CA ASP A 197 -0.17 5.47 -25.96
C ASP A 197 -0.62 4.85 -24.63
N LEU A 198 -1.85 5.11 -24.21
CA LEU A 198 -2.43 4.48 -23.02
C LEU A 198 -2.55 2.97 -23.18
N ASN A 199 -2.99 2.48 -24.35
CA ASN A 199 -3.07 1.04 -24.64
C ASN A 199 -1.69 0.38 -24.57
N LYS A 200 -0.64 1.00 -25.11
CA LYS A 200 0.74 0.50 -24.98
C LYS A 200 1.22 0.49 -23.54
N PHE A 201 0.84 1.49 -22.76
CA PHE A 201 1.17 1.50 -21.34
C PHE A 201 0.51 0.30 -20.64
N TYR A 202 -0.76 0.03 -20.93
CA TYR A 202 -1.45 -1.15 -20.39
C TYR A 202 -0.86 -2.47 -20.87
N GLU A 203 -0.39 -2.56 -22.12
CA GLU A 203 0.39 -3.71 -22.59
C GLU A 203 1.63 -3.93 -21.72
N ILE A 204 2.42 -2.88 -21.42
CA ILE A 204 3.58 -2.97 -20.52
C ILE A 204 3.19 -3.47 -19.12
N ILE A 205 2.08 -2.96 -18.57
CA ILE A 205 1.57 -3.38 -17.25
C ILE A 205 1.16 -4.86 -17.27
N ASN A 206 0.44 -5.30 -18.30
CA ASN A 206 -0.07 -6.66 -18.41
C ASN A 206 1.04 -7.67 -18.74
N ASP A 207 2.02 -7.27 -19.55
CA ASP A 207 3.16 -8.09 -19.95
C ASP A 207 4.27 -8.12 -18.89
N ASN A 208 4.03 -7.61 -17.68
CA ASN A 208 4.99 -7.58 -16.58
C ASN A 208 5.56 -8.98 -16.30
N GLN A 209 6.83 -9.20 -16.69
CA GLN A 209 7.54 -10.49 -16.57
C GLN A 209 8.19 -10.74 -15.19
N ARG A 210 7.86 -9.92 -14.19
CA ARG A 210 8.43 -10.09 -12.85
C ARG A 210 7.92 -11.39 -12.21
N THR A 211 8.85 -12.13 -11.62
CA THR A 211 8.56 -13.42 -10.97
C THR A 211 7.86 -13.22 -9.63
N LYS A 212 7.10 -14.24 -9.18
CA LYS A 212 6.52 -14.28 -7.84
C LYS A 212 7.58 -14.01 -6.76
N GLN A 213 8.76 -14.63 -6.86
CA GLN A 213 9.84 -14.42 -5.89
C GLN A 213 10.27 -12.95 -5.76
N GLN A 214 10.32 -12.20 -6.86
CA GLN A 214 10.66 -10.77 -6.82
C GLN A 214 9.62 -9.95 -6.05
N TYR A 215 8.34 -10.33 -6.12
CA TYR A 215 7.28 -9.68 -5.34
C TYR A 215 7.35 -10.01 -3.86
N TYR A 216 7.56 -11.28 -3.52
CA TYR A 216 7.55 -11.79 -2.14
C TYR A 216 8.87 -11.57 -1.38
N THR A 217 9.91 -11.01 -2.03
CA THR A 217 11.20 -10.70 -1.40
C THR A 217 11.42 -9.19 -1.29
N LEU A 218 11.50 -8.67 -0.07
CA LEU A 218 11.82 -7.26 0.19
C LEU A 218 13.31 -7.09 0.51
N ASP A 219 14.13 -6.88 -0.52
CA ASP A 219 15.54 -6.53 -0.34
C ASP A 219 15.66 -5.03 -0.03
N LEU A 220 15.76 -4.70 1.27
CA LEU A 220 15.90 -3.33 1.73
C LEU A 220 17.37 -2.96 1.80
N ASP A 221 17.82 -2.07 0.92
CA ASP A 221 19.17 -1.54 1.01
C ASP A 221 19.38 -0.69 2.28
N ASP A 222 20.65 -0.37 2.57
CA ASP A 222 21.04 0.43 3.75
C ASP A 222 20.38 1.82 3.77
N ASN A 223 20.13 2.42 2.61
CA ASN A 223 19.54 3.74 2.53
C ASN A 223 18.04 3.68 2.85
N THR A 224 17.32 2.73 2.26
CA THR A 224 15.90 2.51 2.55
C THR A 224 15.69 2.14 4.00
N SER A 225 16.53 1.27 4.55
CA SER A 225 16.51 0.91 5.97
C SER A 225 16.67 2.14 6.87
N LYS A 226 17.59 3.06 6.55
CA LYS A 226 17.75 4.34 7.26
C LYS A 226 16.53 5.24 7.15
N LEU A 227 15.89 5.30 5.98
CA LEU A 227 14.66 6.09 5.79
C LEU A 227 13.51 5.53 6.65
N ILE A 228 13.36 4.21 6.72
CA ILE A 228 12.34 3.56 7.56
C ILE A 228 12.61 3.85 9.03
N VAL A 229 13.84 3.66 9.52
CA VAL A 229 14.21 3.96 10.91
C VAL A 229 13.94 5.43 11.25
N LYS A 230 14.28 6.35 10.34
CA LYS A 230 13.98 7.78 10.51
C LYS A 230 12.48 8.05 10.61
N LEU A 231 11.68 7.43 9.74
CA LEU A 231 10.23 7.55 9.77
C LEU A 231 9.65 6.98 11.08
N LEU A 232 10.06 5.78 11.49
CA LEU A 232 9.61 5.14 12.72
C LEU A 232 9.92 5.99 13.95
N ASN A 233 11.10 6.61 14.01
CA ASN A 233 11.46 7.51 15.11
C ASN A 233 10.62 8.80 15.15
N MET A 234 10.01 9.21 14.03
CA MET A 234 9.12 10.38 13.99
C MET A 234 7.68 10.06 14.43
N ILE A 235 7.31 8.78 14.46
CA ILE A 235 5.97 8.33 14.84
C ILE A 235 5.96 7.54 16.16
N ARG A 236 7.11 7.51 16.86
CA ARG A 236 7.25 7.03 18.24
C ARG A 236 6.70 8.02 19.25
#